data_AF-A0A672G6E8-F1
#
_entry.id   AF-A0A672G6E8-F1
#
_cell.length_a   1.000
_cell.length_b   1.000
_cell.length_c   1.000
_cell.angle_alpha   90.00
_cell.angle_beta   90.00
_cell.angle_gamma   90.00
#
_symmetry.space_group_name_H-M   'P 1'
#
loop_
_entity.id
_entity.type
_entity.pdbx_description
1 polymer ?
#
loop_
_entity_poly.entity_id
_entity_poly.type
_entity_poly.pdbx_seq_one_letter_code
_entity_poly.pdbx_strand_id
1 'polypeptide(L)'
;MTAAYSDRIEDIKAKFSVDFKERDTAQGKVIVKPCYNNAGGNISMESHAVRALLRLYQKTATSPMNSNQVWMKKMNGGSELEKSTDDFEMVGGSANRSHITESAAGEGAAAADSKEEDYCPICRDTFTKKTQLMCKHEFCEGCLQQAEKSMGPVCPVCREVFGKIEGNQPEGTMTWETFPQSLPGFPGCGTIEITYCIPDGRQTEKHPNPGQPYYGFMRTACLPDNKEGVEVLHLLKRAFDQKLIFTVGTSRTTGADNQVTWNDIHHKTSRSGGPACFGYPDPDYLSRVKEELKEKGIK
;
A
#
# COMPACT_ATOMS: atom_id res chain seq x y z
N MET A 1 11.11 21.83 7.26
CA MET A 1 9.77 21.25 7.49
C MET A 1 8.83 22.38 7.88
N THR A 2 7.60 22.41 7.36
CA THR A 2 6.57 23.34 7.84
C THR A 2 6.02 22.87 9.20
N ALA A 3 5.54 23.77 10.06
CA ALA A 3 4.99 23.41 11.37
C ALA A 3 3.89 22.33 11.29
N ALA A 4 3.00 22.45 10.30
CA ALA A 4 1.94 21.47 10.03
C ALA A 4 2.44 20.08 9.61
N TYR A 5 3.68 19.96 9.11
CA TYR A 5 4.29 18.67 8.78
C TYR A 5 4.86 17.99 10.03
N SER A 6 5.50 18.77 10.90
CA SER A 6 6.01 18.30 12.19
C SER A 6 4.88 17.80 13.09
N ASP A 7 3.75 18.50 13.15
CA ASP A 7 2.58 18.09 13.94
C ASP A 7 2.05 16.71 13.51
N ARG A 8 1.97 16.46 12.19
CA ARG A 8 1.51 15.16 11.65
C ARG A 8 2.50 14.02 11.90
N ILE A 9 3.79 14.32 12.00
CA ILE A 9 4.78 13.32 12.41
C ILE A 9 4.57 12.96 13.89
N GLU A 10 4.33 13.95 14.75
CA GLU A 10 4.04 13.71 16.16
C GLU A 10 2.74 12.91 16.37
N ASP A 11 1.70 13.15 15.55
CA ASP A 11 0.49 12.32 15.55
C ASP A 11 0.78 10.84 15.22
N ILE A 12 1.66 10.59 14.24
CA ILE A 12 2.08 9.23 13.86
C ILE A 12 2.86 8.58 15.01
N LYS A 13 3.80 9.32 15.61
CA LYS A 13 4.57 8.85 16.76
C LYS A 13 3.66 8.45 17.93
N ALA A 14 2.70 9.31 18.26
CA ALA A 14 1.71 9.06 19.30
C ALA A 14 0.83 7.83 18.97
N LYS A 15 0.27 7.77 17.75
CA LYS A 15 -0.61 6.67 17.31
C LYS A 15 0.06 5.31 17.41
N PHE A 16 1.33 5.20 17.03
CA PHE A 16 2.05 3.92 17.02
C PHE A 16 2.95 3.70 18.24
N SER A 17 3.00 4.66 19.18
CA SER A 17 3.89 4.64 20.35
C SER A 17 5.37 4.42 19.97
N VAL A 18 5.82 5.08 18.91
CA VAL A 18 7.20 5.01 18.40
C VAL A 18 7.80 6.41 18.30
N ASP A 19 9.12 6.49 18.30
CA ASP A 19 9.89 7.66 17.86
C ASP A 19 10.71 7.29 16.61
N PHE A 20 11.06 8.28 15.79
CA PHE A 20 11.82 8.07 14.55
C PHE A 20 13.23 8.59 14.71
N LYS A 21 14.23 7.71 14.65
CA LYS A 21 15.63 8.10 14.64
C LYS A 21 16.14 8.17 13.22
N GLU A 22 16.69 9.31 12.87
CA GLU A 22 17.35 9.55 11.59
C GLU A 22 18.84 9.23 11.71
N ARG A 23 19.39 8.49 10.75
CA ARG A 23 20.83 8.39 10.54
C ARG A 23 21.17 8.81 9.14
N ASP A 24 22.03 9.82 9.04
CA ASP A 24 22.62 10.19 7.77
C ASP A 24 23.61 9.13 7.32
N THR A 25 23.48 8.72 6.07
CA THR A 25 24.50 7.92 5.39
C THR A 25 25.26 8.82 4.43
N ALA A 26 26.53 8.49 4.17
CA ALA A 26 27.44 9.28 3.33
C ALA A 26 26.97 9.50 1.87
N GLN A 27 25.83 8.92 1.47
CA GLN A 27 25.24 9.00 0.13
C GLN A 27 23.96 9.85 0.07
N GLY A 28 23.66 10.63 1.11
CA GLY A 28 22.42 11.43 1.16
C GLY A 28 21.15 10.59 1.34
N LYS A 29 21.26 9.33 1.79
CA LYS A 29 20.10 8.56 2.25
C LYS A 29 19.95 8.75 3.76
N VAL A 30 18.77 9.19 4.18
CA VAL A 30 18.39 9.19 5.60
C VAL A 30 17.77 7.84 5.93
N ILE A 31 18.38 7.09 6.83
CA ILE A 31 17.77 5.88 7.39
C ILE A 31 16.88 6.32 8.54
N VAL A 32 15.57 6.17 8.38
CA VAL A 32 14.60 6.39 9.45
C VAL A 32 14.30 5.06 10.12
N LYS A 33 14.66 4.92 11.40
CA LYS A 33 14.38 3.73 12.20
C LYS A 33 13.37 4.06 13.31
N PRO A 34 12.21 3.39 13.36
CA PRO A 34 11.30 3.51 14.49
C PRO A 34 11.93 2.88 15.75
N CYS A 35 11.77 3.53 16.90
CA CYS A 35 12.22 3.06 18.20
C CYS A 35 11.07 3.19 19.20
N TYR A 36 10.85 2.17 20.04
CA TYR A 36 9.84 2.26 21.10
C TYR A 36 10.31 3.09 22.28
N ASN A 37 9.37 3.84 22.86
CA ASN A 37 9.60 4.55 24.11
C ASN A 37 9.59 3.63 25.34
N ASN A 38 9.00 2.42 25.24
CA ASN A 38 8.88 1.45 26.33
C ASN A 38 9.50 0.09 25.95
N ALA A 39 9.97 -0.68 26.95
CA ALA A 39 10.72 -1.94 26.78
C ALA A 39 9.91 -3.13 26.17
N GLY A 40 8.64 -2.94 25.83
CA GLY A 40 7.74 -3.96 25.27
C GLY A 40 7.38 -3.73 23.79
N GLY A 41 8.35 -3.34 22.97
CA GLY A 41 8.13 -2.96 21.58
C GLY A 41 7.48 -4.05 20.71
N ASN A 42 6.55 -3.64 19.84
CA ASN A 42 5.85 -4.53 18.90
C ASN A 42 6.36 -4.30 17.48
N ILE A 43 7.29 -5.14 16.99
CA ILE A 43 7.92 -5.05 15.65
C ILE A 43 6.90 -4.83 14.50
N SER A 44 5.65 -5.23 14.66
CA SER A 44 4.63 -5.00 13.65
C SER A 44 4.10 -3.57 13.58
N MET A 45 4.06 -2.88 14.71
CA MET A 45 3.68 -1.46 14.79
C MET A 45 4.76 -0.54 14.19
N GLU A 46 6.03 -0.96 14.20
CA GLU A 46 7.14 -0.26 13.51
C GLU A 46 6.88 -0.12 12.00
N SER A 47 6.39 -1.19 11.37
CA SER A 47 6.11 -1.20 9.93
C SER A 47 4.96 -0.27 9.57
N HIS A 48 3.93 -0.21 10.43
CA HIS A 48 2.80 0.71 10.25
C HIS A 48 3.24 2.16 10.41
N ALA A 49 4.07 2.46 11.41
CA ALA A 49 4.61 3.79 11.61
C ALA A 49 5.46 4.24 10.41
N VAL A 50 6.35 3.37 9.90
CA VAL A 50 7.17 3.66 8.71
C VAL A 50 6.30 3.88 7.47
N ARG A 51 5.23 3.09 7.26
CA ARG A 51 4.32 3.30 6.13
C ARG A 51 3.46 4.56 6.28
N ALA A 52 2.97 4.85 7.49
CA ALA A 52 2.24 6.08 7.76
C ALA A 52 3.12 7.30 7.49
N LEU A 53 4.39 7.25 7.91
CA LEU A 53 5.39 8.26 7.61
C LEU A 53 5.64 8.37 6.10
N LEU A 54 5.82 7.24 5.39
CA LEU A 54 5.99 7.21 3.93
C LEU A 54 4.78 7.82 3.20
N ARG A 55 3.55 7.49 3.61
CA ARG A 55 2.32 8.06 3.05
C ARG A 55 2.24 9.56 3.31
N LEU A 56 2.63 10.01 4.50
CA LEU A 56 2.69 11.43 4.83
C LEU A 56 3.67 12.18 3.90
N TYR A 57 4.89 11.64 3.73
CA TYR A 57 5.90 12.17 2.79
C TYR A 57 5.39 12.21 1.34
N GLN A 58 4.79 11.12 0.87
CA GLN A 58 4.25 11.03 -0.50
C GLN A 58 3.13 12.05 -0.72
N LYS A 59 2.23 12.22 0.25
CA LYS A 59 1.13 13.19 0.20
C LYS A 59 1.64 14.63 0.14
N THR A 60 2.75 14.93 0.81
CA THR A 60 3.38 16.26 0.71
C THR A 60 4.13 16.49 -0.60
N ALA A 61 4.73 15.44 -1.17
CA ALA A 61 5.47 15.54 -2.44
C ALA A 61 4.55 15.73 -3.66
N THR A 62 3.27 15.35 -3.57
CA THR A 62 2.29 15.45 -4.66
C THR A 62 1.29 16.59 -4.50
N SER A 63 1.49 17.50 -3.53
CA SER A 63 0.59 18.65 -3.32
C SER A 63 1.02 19.82 -4.21
N PRO A 64 0.12 20.44 -5.01
CA PRO A 64 0.51 21.55 -5.87
C PRO A 64 0.70 22.81 -5.01
N MET A 65 1.98 23.19 -4.86
CA MET A 65 2.59 24.48 -4.44
C MET A 65 3.59 24.30 -3.28
N ASN A 66 4.89 24.28 -3.59
CA ASN A 66 5.71 25.50 -3.55
C ASN A 66 7.08 25.22 -4.21
N SER A 67 7.51 26.17 -5.03
CA SER A 67 8.77 26.19 -5.76
C SER A 67 9.96 26.19 -4.79
N ASN A 68 11.06 25.56 -5.21
CA ASN A 68 12.36 25.42 -4.54
C ASN A 68 12.45 24.28 -3.50
N GLN A 69 12.80 23.08 -3.97
CA GLN A 69 14.16 22.56 -3.77
C GLN A 69 14.37 21.27 -4.57
N VAL A 70 15.54 21.22 -5.22
CA VAL A 70 16.06 20.14 -6.05
C VAL A 70 16.34 18.92 -5.17
N TRP A 71 15.50 17.89 -5.22
CA TRP A 71 15.92 16.54 -4.83
C TRP A 71 15.01 15.44 -5.40
N MET A 72 15.06 15.27 -6.72
CA MET A 72 14.56 14.07 -7.37
C MET A 72 15.56 13.55 -8.41
N LYS A 73 16.34 12.54 -8.00
CA LYS A 73 16.63 11.36 -8.82
C LYS A 73 17.27 10.29 -7.93
N LYS A 74 16.79 9.05 -8.09
CA LYS A 74 17.28 7.76 -7.53
C LYS A 74 16.73 7.32 -6.16
N MET A 75 15.48 6.85 -6.17
CA MET A 75 15.11 5.64 -5.43
C MET A 75 14.59 4.59 -6.42
N ASN A 76 15.51 4.01 -7.18
CA ASN A 76 15.40 2.66 -7.72
C ASN A 76 16.85 2.18 -7.87
N GLY A 77 17.25 1.17 -7.09
CA GLY A 77 18.59 0.59 -7.20
C GLY A 77 19.16 0.01 -5.90
N GLY A 78 19.35 -1.31 -5.94
CA GLY A 78 20.20 -2.11 -5.06
C GLY A 78 19.64 -3.54 -4.97
N SER A 79 20.24 -4.59 -5.54
CA SER A 79 21.64 -4.77 -5.94
C SER A 79 21.83 -5.58 -7.23
N GLU A 80 22.76 -5.13 -8.06
CA GLU A 80 23.40 -5.86 -9.16
C GLU A 80 24.28 -7.00 -8.62
N LEU A 81 24.26 -8.15 -9.32
CA LEU A 81 25.40 -9.05 -9.43
C LEU A 81 25.65 -9.28 -10.91
N GLU A 82 26.88 -8.99 -11.32
CA GLU A 82 27.40 -8.93 -12.68
C GLU A 82 27.24 -10.25 -13.45
N LYS A 83 26.94 -10.15 -14.75
CA LYS A 83 27.63 -10.92 -15.80
C LYS A 83 27.44 -10.29 -17.17
N SER A 84 28.51 -10.41 -17.94
CA SER A 84 28.87 -9.71 -19.17
C SER A 84 28.24 -10.28 -20.45
N THR A 85 28.38 -9.47 -21.51
CA THR A 85 28.51 -9.79 -22.95
C THR A 85 27.28 -10.35 -23.67
N ASP A 86 26.66 -9.57 -24.56
CA ASP A 86 27.00 -9.60 -26.00
C ASP A 86 26.23 -8.53 -26.80
N ASP A 87 26.87 -8.13 -27.90
CA ASP A 87 26.55 -7.05 -28.84
C ASP A 87 25.20 -7.16 -29.56
N PHE A 88 24.55 -6.02 -29.83
CA PHE A 88 23.88 -5.78 -31.12
C PHE A 88 23.58 -4.29 -31.35
N GLU A 89 24.22 -3.70 -32.36
CA GLU A 89 23.90 -2.39 -32.93
C GLU A 89 22.58 -2.44 -33.72
N MET A 90 21.84 -1.33 -33.80
CA MET A 90 21.27 -0.85 -35.06
C MET A 90 20.86 0.64 -35.02
N VAL A 91 21.42 1.30 -36.02
CA VAL A 91 21.14 2.59 -36.66
C VAL A 91 19.67 3.03 -36.67
N GLY A 92 19.44 4.33 -36.44
CA GLY A 92 18.14 4.99 -36.66
C GLY A 92 18.32 6.49 -36.90
N GLY A 93 18.19 6.90 -38.15
CA GLY A 93 18.58 8.21 -38.65
C GLY A 93 17.79 9.40 -38.11
N SER A 94 18.53 10.50 -37.96
CA SER A 94 18.07 11.86 -37.77
C SER A 94 17.38 12.37 -39.05
N ALA A 95 16.22 13.03 -38.91
CA ALA A 95 15.64 13.85 -39.97
C ALA A 95 15.18 15.18 -39.36
N ASN A 96 15.97 16.22 -39.66
CA ASN A 96 15.59 17.62 -39.55
C ASN A 96 14.36 17.93 -40.42
N ARG A 97 13.44 18.75 -39.92
CA ARG A 97 12.70 19.68 -40.77
C ARG A 97 12.45 20.99 -40.05
N SER A 98 13.10 22.04 -40.55
CA SER A 98 12.90 23.46 -40.22
C SER A 98 12.08 24.16 -41.32
N HIS A 99 11.68 25.41 -41.01
CA HIS A 99 10.89 26.42 -41.77
C HIS A 99 9.39 26.44 -41.43
N ILE A 100 8.88 27.36 -40.59
CA ILE A 100 8.78 28.84 -40.68
C ILE A 100 7.91 29.31 -41.85
N THR A 101 6.74 29.90 -41.53
CA THR A 101 6.23 31.14 -42.14
C THR A 101 5.39 31.92 -41.11
N GLU A 102 5.68 33.21 -40.99
CA GLU A 102 4.92 34.32 -40.37
C GLU A 102 3.62 34.56 -41.18
N SER A 103 2.58 35.34 -40.87
CA SER A 103 2.19 36.35 -39.86
C SER A 103 0.74 36.77 -40.19
N ALA A 104 -0.01 37.31 -39.23
CA ALA A 104 -0.80 38.56 -39.33
C ALA A 104 -2.06 38.56 -38.43
N ALA A 105 -2.27 39.71 -37.81
CA ALA A 105 -3.28 40.04 -36.81
C ALA A 105 -4.69 40.24 -37.39
N GLY A 106 -5.69 40.12 -36.50
CA GLY A 106 -7.06 40.57 -36.71
C GLY A 106 -7.86 40.48 -35.42
N GLU A 107 -8.16 41.63 -34.82
CA GLU A 107 -8.93 41.81 -33.59
C GLU A 107 -10.40 41.42 -33.77
N GLY A 108 -10.98 40.82 -32.72
CA GLY A 108 -12.41 40.55 -32.61
C GLY A 108 -12.76 40.21 -31.18
N ALA A 109 -13.12 41.22 -30.39
CA ALA A 109 -13.58 41.07 -29.01
C ALA A 109 -14.90 40.28 -28.96
N ALA A 110 -14.87 39.11 -28.32
CA ALA A 110 -16.05 38.44 -27.80
C ALA A 110 -15.77 38.01 -26.37
N ALA A 111 -16.74 38.29 -25.50
CA ALA A 111 -16.66 38.20 -24.05
C ALA A 111 -15.96 36.91 -23.56
N ALA A 112 -14.88 37.09 -22.82
CA ALA A 112 -14.30 36.04 -22.00
C ALA A 112 -15.27 35.74 -20.84
N ASP A 113 -16.25 34.89 -21.13
CA ASP A 113 -16.74 33.96 -20.12
C ASP A 113 -15.55 33.07 -19.80
N SER A 114 -14.85 33.37 -18.70
CA SER A 114 -13.74 32.58 -18.21
C SER A 114 -14.28 31.22 -17.74
N LYS A 115 -14.61 30.36 -18.69
CA LYS A 115 -14.72 28.93 -18.47
C LYS A 115 -13.33 28.51 -18.05
N GLU A 116 -13.16 28.23 -16.76
CA GLU A 116 -12.01 27.49 -16.30
C GLU A 116 -11.96 26.23 -17.17
N GLU A 117 -11.02 26.20 -18.12
CA GLU A 117 -10.86 25.06 -19.00
C GLU A 117 -10.43 23.89 -18.12
N ASP A 118 -11.36 22.98 -17.92
CA ASP A 118 -11.22 21.83 -17.06
C ASP A 118 -10.29 20.85 -17.80
N TYR A 119 -9.02 20.78 -17.39
CA TYR A 119 -8.00 19.93 -18.01
C TYR A 119 -7.85 18.61 -17.27
N CYS A 120 -7.51 17.56 -18.02
CA CYS A 120 -7.18 16.26 -17.43
C CYS A 120 -5.88 16.35 -16.62
N PRO A 121 -5.87 15.99 -15.32
CA PRO A 121 -4.68 16.14 -14.47
C PRO A 121 -3.55 15.16 -14.82
N ILE A 122 -3.80 14.16 -15.69
CA ILE A 122 -2.80 13.17 -16.12
C ILE A 122 -2.08 13.62 -17.40
N CYS A 123 -2.82 13.92 -18.47
CA CYS A 123 -2.21 14.35 -19.74
C CYS A 123 -2.01 15.87 -19.84
N ARG A 124 -2.68 16.66 -18.98
CA ARG A 124 -2.68 18.13 -18.99
C ARG A 124 -3.28 18.75 -20.26
N ASP A 125 -4.13 17.99 -20.94
CA ASP A 125 -4.90 18.43 -22.11
C ASP A 125 -6.40 18.39 -21.83
N THR A 126 -7.20 18.91 -22.76
CA THR A 126 -8.66 18.80 -22.72
C THR A 126 -9.11 17.35 -22.63
N PHE A 127 -10.20 17.08 -21.91
CA PHE A 127 -10.69 15.73 -21.71
C PHE A 127 -11.06 15.01 -23.02
N THR A 128 -10.40 13.89 -23.28
CA THR A 128 -10.82 12.90 -24.27
C THR A 128 -11.61 11.80 -23.58
N LYS A 129 -12.90 11.66 -23.90
CA LYS A 129 -13.85 10.74 -23.24
C LYS A 129 -13.82 10.88 -21.72
N LYS A 130 -14.29 12.02 -21.24
CA LYS A 130 -14.30 12.41 -19.82
C LYS A 130 -14.98 11.34 -18.97
N THR A 131 -14.28 10.85 -17.95
CA THR A 131 -14.77 9.88 -16.99
C THR A 131 -14.59 10.44 -15.58
N GLN A 132 -15.64 10.34 -14.75
CA GLN A 132 -15.62 10.84 -13.37
C GLN A 132 -15.66 9.67 -12.39
N LEU A 133 -14.74 9.70 -11.40
CA LEU A 133 -14.73 8.73 -10.30
C LEU A 133 -15.73 9.14 -9.19
N MET A 134 -16.03 8.21 -8.27
CA MET A 134 -16.88 8.49 -7.10
C MET A 134 -16.36 9.63 -6.21
N CYS A 135 -15.02 9.77 -6.14
CA CYS A 135 -14.33 10.88 -5.47
C CYS A 135 -14.43 12.23 -6.21
N LYS A 136 -15.26 12.30 -7.25
CA LYS A 136 -15.55 13.46 -8.11
C LYS A 136 -14.42 13.96 -9.01
N HIS A 137 -13.20 13.42 -8.89
CA HIS A 137 -12.11 13.72 -9.81
C HIS A 137 -12.36 13.13 -11.20
N GLU A 138 -11.93 13.87 -12.23
CA GLU A 138 -12.22 13.59 -13.63
C GLU A 138 -10.93 13.38 -14.43
N PHE A 139 -10.99 12.47 -15.40
CA PHE A 139 -9.85 12.04 -16.20
C PHE A 139 -10.29 11.73 -17.64
N CYS A 140 -9.36 11.75 -18.59
CA CYS A 140 -9.56 11.05 -19.86
C CYS A 140 -9.67 9.54 -19.57
N GLU A 141 -10.60 8.84 -20.24
CA GLU A 141 -10.78 7.39 -20.09
C GLU A 141 -9.45 6.63 -20.25
N GLY A 142 -8.70 6.90 -21.32
CA GLY A 142 -7.41 6.26 -21.57
C GLY A 142 -6.34 6.58 -20.53
N CYS A 143 -6.34 7.81 -19.99
CA CYS A 143 -5.41 8.19 -18.93
C CYS A 143 -5.73 7.44 -17.63
N LEU A 144 -7.01 7.31 -17.28
CA LEU A 144 -7.44 6.56 -16.10
C LEU A 144 -7.10 5.07 -16.23
N GLN A 145 -7.35 4.46 -17.39
CA GLN A 145 -6.99 3.05 -17.65
C GLN A 145 -5.48 2.80 -17.55
N GLN A 146 -4.66 3.71 -18.06
CA GLN A 146 -3.20 3.58 -17.95
C GLN A 146 -2.71 3.77 -16.51
N ALA A 147 -3.30 4.71 -15.77
CA ALA A 147 -3.05 4.89 -14.35
C ALA A 147 -3.46 3.64 -13.55
N GLU A 148 -4.60 3.04 -13.88
CA GLU A 148 -5.07 1.80 -13.24
C GLU A 148 -4.11 0.63 -13.48
N LYS A 149 -3.60 0.46 -14.70
CA LYS A 149 -2.62 -0.59 -15.02
C LYS A 149 -1.29 -0.42 -14.27
N SER A 150 -0.90 0.80 -13.96
CA SER A 150 0.40 1.10 -13.34
C SER A 150 0.34 1.21 -11.81
N MET A 151 -0.76 1.72 -11.27
CA MET A 151 -0.92 2.01 -9.83
C MET A 151 -2.07 1.24 -9.17
N GLY A 152 -2.84 0.44 -9.92
CA GLY A 152 -4.08 -0.17 -9.46
C GLY A 152 -5.26 0.81 -9.50
N PRO A 153 -6.46 0.36 -9.07
CA PRO A 153 -7.71 1.12 -9.21
C PRO A 153 -7.85 2.20 -8.12
N VAL A 154 -6.90 3.13 -8.12
CA VAL A 154 -6.72 4.18 -7.12
C VAL A 154 -6.70 5.53 -7.82
N CYS A 155 -7.48 6.49 -7.34
CA CYS A 155 -7.57 7.82 -7.93
C CYS A 155 -6.17 8.49 -7.96
N PRO A 156 -5.67 8.93 -9.13
CA PRO A 156 -4.36 9.58 -9.22
C PRO A 156 -4.24 10.90 -8.45
N VAL A 157 -5.36 11.54 -8.11
CA VAL A 157 -5.39 12.82 -7.39
C VAL A 157 -5.50 12.62 -5.89
N CYS A 158 -6.58 11.99 -5.42
CA CYS A 158 -6.87 11.88 -3.98
C CYS A 158 -6.53 10.53 -3.35
N ARG A 159 -6.10 9.55 -4.17
CA ARG A 159 -5.80 8.17 -3.76
C ARG A 159 -6.99 7.36 -3.23
N GLU A 160 -8.22 7.81 -3.47
CA GLU A 160 -9.40 7.00 -3.17
C GLU A 160 -9.51 5.80 -4.12
N VAL A 161 -9.74 4.62 -3.56
CA VAL A 161 -9.88 3.36 -4.29
C VAL A 161 -11.25 3.32 -4.97
N PHE A 162 -11.28 3.11 -6.29
CA PHE A 162 -12.52 3.09 -7.08
C PHE A 162 -12.83 1.72 -7.71
N GLY A 163 -11.96 0.74 -7.55
CA GLY A 163 -12.13 -0.62 -8.04
C GLY A 163 -11.62 -1.66 -7.05
N LYS A 164 -11.61 -2.93 -7.46
CA LYS A 164 -11.19 -4.05 -6.61
C LYS A 164 -9.66 -4.10 -6.57
N ILE A 165 -9.07 -3.86 -5.40
CA ILE A 165 -7.64 -4.09 -5.20
C ILE A 165 -7.42 -5.60 -5.12
N GLU A 166 -6.47 -6.11 -5.91
CA GLU A 166 -6.05 -7.50 -5.84
C GLU A 166 -4.59 -7.57 -5.42
N GLY A 167 -4.29 -8.41 -4.44
CA GLY A 167 -2.93 -8.64 -3.99
C GLY A 167 -2.22 -9.75 -4.78
N ASN A 168 -1.17 -10.28 -4.16
CA ASN A 168 -0.32 -11.34 -4.70
C ASN A 168 -0.18 -12.51 -3.70
N GLN A 169 -1.19 -12.74 -2.87
CA GLN A 169 -1.28 -13.97 -2.10
C GLN A 169 -1.34 -15.18 -3.05
N PRO A 170 -0.58 -16.25 -2.80
CA PRO A 170 -0.70 -17.49 -3.57
C PRO A 170 -2.05 -18.21 -3.39
N GLU A 171 -2.32 -19.18 -4.26
CA GLU A 171 -3.53 -20.01 -4.13
C GLU A 171 -3.52 -20.83 -2.83
N GLY A 172 -4.71 -21.05 -2.26
CA GLY A 172 -4.88 -21.79 -1.01
C GLY A 172 -6.31 -21.68 -0.49
N THR A 173 -6.52 -22.13 0.75
CA THR A 173 -7.85 -22.18 1.37
C THR A 173 -7.93 -21.36 2.65
N MET A 174 -9.16 -20.89 2.92
CA MET A 174 -9.56 -20.26 4.18
C MET A 174 -10.86 -20.92 4.62
N THR A 175 -10.84 -21.60 5.75
CA THR A 175 -12.01 -22.24 6.38
C THR A 175 -12.15 -21.73 7.81
N TRP A 176 -13.30 -21.95 8.44
CA TRP A 176 -13.48 -21.61 9.85
C TRP A 176 -14.46 -22.57 10.55
N GLU A 177 -14.27 -22.70 11.86
CA GLU A 177 -15.13 -23.46 12.76
C GLU A 177 -15.44 -22.62 14.01
N THR A 178 -16.55 -22.91 14.67
CA THR A 178 -16.99 -22.22 15.89
C THR A 178 -16.92 -23.14 17.09
N PHE A 179 -16.40 -22.62 18.19
CA PHE A 179 -16.20 -23.34 19.45
C PHE A 179 -16.90 -22.62 20.61
N PRO A 180 -17.47 -23.33 21.59
CA PRO A 180 -18.25 -22.71 22.66
C PRO A 180 -17.41 -21.94 23.69
N GLN A 181 -16.09 -22.16 23.75
CA GLN A 181 -15.23 -21.52 24.74
C GLN A 181 -14.97 -20.06 24.38
N SER A 182 -15.15 -19.16 25.34
CA SER A 182 -14.86 -17.73 25.18
C SER A 182 -13.37 -17.42 25.09
N LEU A 183 -13.04 -16.34 24.37
CA LEU A 183 -11.70 -15.75 24.40
C LEU A 183 -11.56 -14.81 25.60
N PRO A 184 -10.35 -14.67 26.18
CA PRO A 184 -10.08 -13.66 27.19
C PRO A 184 -10.47 -12.25 26.70
N GLY A 185 -11.27 -11.54 27.48
CA GLY A 185 -11.81 -10.21 27.12
C GLY A 185 -13.17 -10.23 26.41
N PHE A 186 -13.70 -11.41 26.06
CA PHE A 186 -15.00 -11.57 25.39
C PHE A 186 -15.86 -12.64 26.09
N PRO A 187 -16.29 -12.42 27.35
CA PRO A 187 -17.13 -13.38 28.06
C PRO A 187 -18.52 -13.49 27.43
N GLY A 188 -19.11 -14.69 27.47
CA GLY A 188 -20.51 -14.90 27.04
C GLY A 188 -20.70 -15.13 25.54
N CYS A 189 -19.61 -15.26 24.78
CA CYS A 189 -19.65 -15.69 23.38
C CYS A 189 -18.62 -16.79 23.10
N GLY A 190 -18.76 -17.52 22.00
CA GLY A 190 -17.82 -18.55 21.57
C GLY A 190 -16.53 -17.98 20.97
N THR A 191 -15.78 -18.84 20.29
CA THR A 191 -14.60 -18.50 19.48
C THR A 191 -14.82 -18.99 18.06
N ILE A 192 -14.53 -18.15 17.07
CA ILE A 192 -14.36 -18.54 15.67
C ILE A 192 -12.88 -18.82 15.46
N GLU A 193 -12.52 -20.04 15.06
CA GLU A 193 -11.16 -20.37 14.63
C GLU A 193 -11.11 -20.44 13.11
N ILE A 194 -10.28 -19.59 12.51
CA ILE A 194 -10.04 -19.54 11.08
C ILE A 194 -8.78 -20.34 10.78
N THR A 195 -8.84 -21.24 9.81
CA THR A 195 -7.69 -21.99 9.31
C THR A 195 -7.35 -21.52 7.90
N TYR A 196 -6.10 -21.10 7.71
CA TYR A 196 -5.51 -20.79 6.42
C TYR A 196 -4.54 -21.90 6.04
N CYS A 197 -4.66 -22.42 4.82
CA CYS A 197 -3.73 -23.38 4.24
C CYS A 197 -3.26 -22.87 2.89
N ILE A 198 -1.98 -22.49 2.81
CA ILE A 198 -1.31 -22.14 1.55
C ILE A 198 -0.28 -23.24 1.30
N PRO A 199 -0.41 -24.08 0.27
CA PRO A 199 0.58 -25.09 -0.06
C PRO A 199 1.87 -24.46 -0.61
N ASP A 200 2.93 -25.25 -0.67
CA ASP A 200 4.15 -24.87 -1.40
C ASP A 200 3.82 -24.67 -2.89
N GLY A 201 4.60 -23.81 -3.55
CA GLY A 201 4.36 -23.54 -4.97
C GLY A 201 5.49 -22.78 -5.63
N ARG A 202 5.19 -22.19 -6.79
CA ARG A 202 6.13 -21.37 -7.57
C ARG A 202 5.68 -19.92 -7.63
N GLN A 203 6.65 -19.03 -7.56
CA GLN A 203 6.41 -17.59 -7.61
C GLN A 203 5.94 -17.13 -8.99
N THR A 204 4.96 -16.22 -9.01
CA THR A 204 4.42 -15.63 -10.23
C THR A 204 5.18 -14.34 -10.57
N GLU A 205 4.86 -13.73 -11.71
CA GLU A 205 5.37 -12.41 -12.09
C GLU A 205 5.02 -11.29 -11.08
N LYS A 206 4.03 -11.52 -10.21
CA LYS A 206 3.66 -10.56 -9.14
C LYS A 206 4.51 -10.73 -7.86
N HIS A 207 5.44 -11.69 -7.82
CA HIS A 207 6.27 -12.00 -6.65
C HIS A 207 7.73 -11.55 -6.86
N PRO A 208 8.53 -11.46 -5.77
CA PRO A 208 9.91 -10.96 -5.86
C PRO A 208 10.84 -11.78 -6.77
N ASN A 209 10.67 -13.10 -6.82
CA ASN A 209 11.55 -14.00 -7.58
C ASN A 209 10.70 -14.92 -8.49
N PRO A 210 10.18 -14.44 -9.63
CA PRO A 210 9.34 -15.24 -10.52
C PRO A 210 9.98 -16.59 -10.90
N GLY A 211 9.17 -17.65 -10.92
CA GLY A 211 9.60 -19.02 -11.23
C GLY A 211 10.28 -19.80 -10.09
N GLN A 212 10.86 -19.12 -9.10
CA GLN A 212 11.46 -19.77 -7.92
C GLN A 212 10.39 -20.41 -7.02
N PRO A 213 10.72 -21.47 -6.26
CA PRO A 213 9.79 -22.01 -5.28
C PRO A 213 9.52 -21.00 -4.17
N TYR A 214 8.37 -21.14 -3.52
CA TYR A 214 8.10 -20.57 -2.22
C TYR A 214 7.55 -21.66 -1.30
N TYR A 215 7.75 -21.48 0.02
CA TYR A 215 7.25 -22.41 1.02
C TYR A 215 5.99 -21.86 1.69
N GLY A 216 4.93 -22.67 1.63
CA GLY A 216 3.62 -22.42 2.20
C GLY A 216 3.57 -22.64 3.71
N PHE A 217 2.35 -22.66 4.25
CA PHE A 217 2.10 -23.01 5.66
C PHE A 217 0.63 -23.35 5.90
N MET A 218 0.38 -23.88 7.10
CA MET A 218 -0.93 -23.87 7.74
C MET A 218 -0.89 -22.98 8.99
N ARG A 219 -1.85 -22.06 9.13
CA ARG A 219 -1.95 -21.15 10.30
C ARG A 219 -3.39 -21.02 10.74
N THR A 220 -3.58 -20.91 12.05
CA THR A 220 -4.88 -20.63 12.65
C THR A 220 -4.92 -19.23 13.25
N ALA A 221 -6.12 -18.66 13.29
CA ALA A 221 -6.39 -17.37 13.94
C ALA A 221 -7.74 -17.42 14.66
N CYS A 222 -7.89 -16.64 15.74
CA CYS A 222 -9.08 -16.63 16.57
C CYS A 222 -9.80 -15.27 16.53
N LEU A 223 -11.13 -15.30 16.40
CA LEU A 223 -12.03 -14.17 16.61
C LEU A 223 -13.06 -14.55 17.69
N PRO A 224 -13.63 -13.60 18.44
CA PRO A 224 -14.78 -13.90 19.29
C PRO A 224 -16.02 -14.20 18.42
N ASP A 225 -16.79 -15.22 18.78
CA ASP A 225 -18.03 -15.56 18.07
C ASP A 225 -19.20 -14.68 18.55
N ASN A 226 -19.08 -13.39 18.26
CA ASN A 226 -20.10 -12.38 18.50
C ASN A 226 -20.35 -11.58 17.22
N LYS A 227 -21.31 -10.65 17.27
CA LYS A 227 -21.68 -9.84 16.09
C LYS A 227 -20.49 -9.16 15.42
N GLU A 228 -19.56 -8.61 16.21
CA GLU A 228 -18.40 -7.90 15.69
C GLU A 228 -17.33 -8.85 15.12
N GLY A 229 -17.06 -9.97 15.79
CA GLY A 229 -16.12 -10.97 15.27
C GLY A 229 -16.62 -11.64 13.99
N VAL A 230 -17.93 -11.88 13.87
CA VAL A 230 -18.55 -12.35 12.62
C VAL A 230 -18.41 -11.32 11.50
N GLU A 231 -18.57 -10.02 11.79
CA GLU A 231 -18.32 -8.96 10.81
C GLU A 231 -16.85 -9.01 10.32
N VAL A 232 -15.89 -9.07 11.24
CA VAL A 232 -14.45 -9.17 10.91
C VAL A 232 -14.16 -10.43 10.09
N LEU A 233 -14.77 -11.58 10.41
CA LEU A 233 -14.62 -12.82 9.63
C LEU A 233 -14.98 -12.60 8.15
N HIS A 234 -16.11 -11.96 7.88
CA HIS A 234 -16.55 -11.71 6.50
C HIS A 234 -15.61 -10.74 5.77
N LEU A 235 -15.10 -9.73 6.46
CA LEU A 235 -14.11 -8.81 5.89
C LEU A 235 -12.79 -9.53 5.57
N LEU A 236 -12.31 -10.38 6.48
CA LEU A 236 -11.13 -11.21 6.27
C LEU A 236 -11.32 -12.20 5.11
N LYS A 237 -12.51 -12.81 5.00
CA LYS A 237 -12.84 -13.70 3.87
C LYS A 237 -12.77 -12.96 2.55
N ARG A 238 -13.35 -11.76 2.48
CA ARG A 238 -13.28 -10.94 1.28
C ARG A 238 -11.86 -10.47 0.96
N ALA A 239 -11.05 -10.15 1.97
CA ALA A 239 -9.64 -9.84 1.80
C ALA A 239 -8.83 -11.05 1.29
N PHE A 240 -9.13 -12.26 1.76
CA PHE A 240 -8.53 -13.50 1.28
C PHE A 240 -8.88 -13.76 -0.19
N ASP A 241 -10.15 -13.58 -0.55
CA ASP A 241 -10.64 -13.70 -1.93
C ASP A 241 -10.05 -12.63 -2.87
N GLN A 242 -9.58 -11.53 -2.30
CA GLN A 242 -8.85 -10.46 -2.98
C GLN A 242 -7.33 -10.64 -2.96
N LYS A 243 -6.84 -11.77 -2.44
CA LYS A 243 -5.41 -12.09 -2.35
C LYS A 243 -4.62 -11.12 -1.47
N LEU A 244 -5.25 -10.54 -0.44
CA LEU A 244 -4.68 -9.47 0.40
C LEU A 244 -4.20 -9.92 1.79
N ILE A 245 -4.53 -11.14 2.24
CA ILE A 245 -4.15 -11.60 3.59
C ILE A 245 -2.65 -11.94 3.65
N PHE A 246 -2.13 -12.56 2.60
CA PHE A 246 -0.74 -13.00 2.52
C PHE A 246 0.00 -12.42 1.33
N THR A 247 1.31 -12.65 1.30
CA THR A 247 2.21 -12.36 0.18
C THR A 247 3.41 -13.32 0.23
N VAL A 248 4.24 -13.34 -0.82
CA VAL A 248 5.53 -14.04 -0.81
C VAL A 248 6.64 -13.03 -0.56
N GLY A 249 7.52 -13.34 0.40
CA GLY A 249 8.65 -12.47 0.73
C GLY A 249 9.53 -13.04 1.84
N THR A 250 10.24 -12.15 2.52
CA THR A 250 11.12 -12.50 3.64
C THR A 250 10.32 -12.60 4.94
N SER A 251 10.43 -13.74 5.62
CA SER A 251 9.86 -13.95 6.95
C SER A 251 10.49 -13.00 7.96
N ARG A 252 9.66 -12.21 8.66
CA ARG A 252 10.14 -11.24 9.66
C ARG A 252 10.69 -11.91 10.92
N THR A 253 10.23 -13.12 11.25
CA THR A 253 10.64 -13.83 12.47
C THR A 253 11.89 -14.69 12.26
N THR A 254 12.08 -15.24 11.06
CA THR A 254 13.18 -16.17 10.77
C THR A 254 14.24 -15.59 9.84
N GLY A 255 13.92 -14.51 9.11
CA GLY A 255 14.78 -13.94 8.07
C GLY A 255 14.84 -14.77 6.78
N ALA A 256 14.08 -15.86 6.67
CA ALA A 256 14.08 -16.72 5.49
C ALA A 256 13.32 -16.08 4.32
N ASP A 257 13.94 -16.05 3.14
CA ASP A 257 13.33 -15.61 1.89
C ASP A 257 12.41 -16.68 1.28
N ASN A 258 11.61 -16.25 0.29
CA ASN A 258 10.69 -17.12 -0.45
C ASN A 258 9.68 -17.84 0.45
N GLN A 259 9.19 -17.15 1.48
CA GLN A 259 8.17 -17.64 2.39
C GLN A 259 6.84 -16.96 2.12
N VAL A 260 5.74 -17.67 2.34
CA VAL A 260 4.43 -17.04 2.50
C VAL A 260 4.41 -16.30 3.85
N THR A 261 4.04 -15.02 3.83
CA THR A 261 4.04 -14.14 5.01
C THR A 261 2.74 -13.33 5.10
N TRP A 262 2.40 -12.82 6.28
CA TRP A 262 1.27 -11.91 6.49
C TRP A 262 1.47 -10.59 5.72
N ASN A 263 0.39 -10.06 5.13
CA ASN A 263 0.42 -8.84 4.32
C ASN A 263 -0.31 -7.68 5.03
N ASP A 264 0.19 -7.33 6.22
CA ASP A 264 -0.25 -6.17 7.04
C ASP A 264 -1.70 -6.20 7.53
N ILE A 265 -2.34 -7.36 7.52
CA ILE A 265 -3.62 -7.57 8.21
C ILE A 265 -3.32 -8.51 9.38
N HIS A 266 -3.38 -7.98 10.59
CA HIS A 266 -3.01 -8.73 11.78
C HIS A 266 -4.06 -9.77 12.14
N HIS A 267 -3.57 -10.91 12.59
CA HIS A 267 -4.38 -12.02 13.06
C HIS A 267 -3.99 -12.40 14.47
N LYS A 268 -4.97 -12.88 15.24
CA LYS A 268 -4.74 -13.41 16.58
C LYS A 268 -4.46 -14.90 16.52
N THR A 269 -3.19 -15.27 16.42
CA THR A 269 -2.74 -16.66 16.32
C THR A 269 -2.57 -17.35 17.68
N SER A 270 -2.87 -16.65 18.78
CA SER A 270 -2.88 -17.20 20.14
C SER A 270 -4.17 -16.82 20.86
N ARG A 271 -4.66 -17.70 21.75
CA ARG A 271 -5.81 -17.42 22.62
C ARG A 271 -5.42 -16.69 23.91
N SER A 272 -4.12 -16.55 24.18
CA SER A 272 -3.57 -15.99 25.43
C SER A 272 -2.29 -15.18 25.17
N GLY A 273 -1.74 -14.54 26.21
CA GLY A 273 -0.49 -13.76 26.14
C GLY A 273 -0.65 -12.33 25.61
N GLY A 274 -1.88 -11.90 25.34
CA GLY A 274 -2.18 -10.53 24.92
C GLY A 274 -1.50 -10.12 23.59
N PRO A 275 -1.44 -8.82 23.28
CA PRO A 275 -0.93 -8.32 22.01
C PRO A 275 0.52 -8.73 21.71
N ALA A 276 1.37 -8.83 22.73
CA ALA A 276 2.78 -9.20 22.59
C ALA A 276 2.98 -10.63 22.05
N CYS A 277 2.04 -11.53 22.32
CA CYS A 277 2.05 -12.91 21.82
C CYS A 277 1.07 -13.13 20.67
N PHE A 278 0.62 -12.05 20.00
CA PHE A 278 -0.42 -12.11 18.96
C PHE A 278 -1.71 -12.78 19.47
N GLY A 279 -2.06 -12.58 20.73
CA GLY A 279 -3.20 -13.22 21.36
C GLY A 279 -4.10 -12.29 22.17
N TYR A 280 -4.94 -12.90 22.99
CA TYR A 280 -5.94 -12.23 23.82
C TYR A 280 -5.52 -12.21 25.31
N PRO A 281 -6.08 -11.32 26.14
CA PRO A 281 -7.01 -10.24 25.78
C PRO A 281 -6.32 -9.12 24.99
N ASP A 282 -7.05 -8.52 24.05
CA ASP A 282 -6.65 -7.33 23.29
C ASP A 282 -7.92 -6.56 22.91
N PRO A 283 -8.35 -5.58 23.73
CA PRO A 283 -9.63 -4.90 23.56
C PRO A 283 -9.71 -4.10 22.25
N ASP A 284 -8.58 -3.64 21.72
CA ASP A 284 -8.53 -2.77 20.54
C ASP A 284 -8.37 -3.54 19.22
N TYR A 285 -8.21 -4.87 19.28
CA TYR A 285 -7.90 -5.67 18.10
C TYR A 285 -8.97 -5.59 17.00
N LEU A 286 -10.25 -5.75 17.34
CA LEU A 286 -11.32 -5.77 16.32
C LEU A 286 -11.45 -4.43 15.60
N SER A 287 -11.29 -3.32 16.32
CA SER A 287 -11.26 -1.98 15.71
C SER A 287 -10.03 -1.82 14.80
N ARG A 288 -8.84 -2.20 15.31
CA ARG A 288 -7.58 -2.07 14.58
C ARG A 288 -7.55 -2.90 13.29
N VAL A 289 -7.99 -4.17 13.31
CA VAL A 289 -8.02 -5.02 12.11
C VAL A 289 -9.02 -4.50 11.07
N LYS A 290 -10.14 -3.90 11.49
CA LYS A 290 -11.08 -3.21 10.59
C LYS A 290 -10.43 -2.00 9.91
N GLU A 291 -9.62 -1.22 10.63
CA GLU A 291 -8.84 -0.13 10.03
C GLU A 291 -7.85 -0.67 9.00
N GLU A 292 -7.09 -1.71 9.33
CA GLU A 292 -6.12 -2.36 8.43
C GLU A 292 -6.79 -2.88 7.15
N LEU A 293 -7.94 -3.54 7.29
CA LEU A 293 -8.76 -4.01 6.16
C LEU A 293 -9.25 -2.84 5.30
N LYS A 294 -9.75 -1.77 5.93
CA LYS A 294 -10.19 -0.55 5.22
C LYS A 294 -9.04 0.09 4.45
N GLU A 295 -7.84 0.13 5.01
CA GLU A 295 -6.63 0.63 4.33
C GLU A 295 -6.24 -0.22 3.11
N LYS A 296 -6.58 -1.51 3.10
CA LYS A 296 -6.43 -2.42 1.96
C LYS A 296 -7.62 -2.37 0.98
N GLY A 297 -8.57 -1.46 1.19
CA GLY A 297 -9.74 -1.29 0.31
C GLY A 297 -10.93 -2.20 0.65
N ILE A 298 -10.91 -2.89 1.79
CA ILE A 298 -11.95 -3.82 2.24
C ILE A 298 -12.89 -3.08 3.21
N LYS A 299 -14.11 -2.76 2.77
CA LYS A 299 -15.13 -2.00 3.53
C LYS A 299 -16.42 -2.78 3.78
#